data_AF-A0A7C2E517-F1
#
_entry.id   AF-A0A7C2E517-F1
#
_cell.length_a   1.000
_cell.length_b   1.000
_cell.length_c   1.000
_cell.angle_alpha   90.00
_cell.angle_beta   90.00
_cell.angle_gamma   90.00
#
_symmetry.space_group_name_H-M   'P 1'
#
loop_
_entity.id
_entity.type
_entity.pdbx_description
1 polymer ?
#
loop_
_entity_poly.entity_id
_entity_poly.type
_entity_poly.pdbx_seq_one_letter_code
_entity_poly.pdbx_strand_id
1 'polypeptide(L)'
;MEEALLREVRRAVLQALEERRSLVAFSRAEALELDRLARQYEVEALERVRGALQHLPPKGLAVGLRNLLERMDEQLRALEAQAGIAESSRRLQRDDITWRTFEDVAALLGIEA
;
A
#
# COMPACT_ATOMS: atom_id res chain seq x y z
N MET A 1 20.72 11.74 6.04
CA MET A 1 19.29 12.04 6.22
C MET A 1 18.45 11.29 5.19
N GLU A 2 18.68 11.48 3.89
CA GLU A 2 18.00 10.76 2.80
C GLU A 2 18.03 9.23 2.95
N GLU A 3 19.19 8.65 3.23
CA GLU A 3 19.33 7.20 3.43
C GLU A 3 18.61 6.66 4.68
N ALA A 4 18.46 7.49 5.73
CA ALA A 4 17.71 7.10 6.92
C ALA A 4 16.21 7.00 6.63
N LEU A 5 15.66 7.99 5.92
CA LEU A 5 14.26 8.00 5.48
C LEU A 5 13.96 6.83 4.52
N LEU A 6 14.86 6.53 3.58
CA LEU A 6 14.69 5.36 2.68
C LEU A 6 14.72 4.02 3.44
N ARG A 7 15.51 3.91 4.51
CA ARG A 7 15.50 2.73 5.39
C ARG A 7 14.19 2.64 6.17
N GLU A 8 13.64 3.76 6.64
CA GLU A 8 12.33 3.79 7.30
C GLU A 8 11.21 3.36 6.35
N VAL A 9 11.23 3.83 5.10
CA VAL A 9 10.30 3.38 4.04
C VAL A 9 10.38 1.87 3.84
N ARG A 10 11.59 1.31 3.68
CA ARG A 10 11.76 -0.16 3.58
C ARG A 10 11.22 -0.89 4.81
N ARG A 11 11.52 -0.39 6.01
CA ARG A 11 11.07 -1.02 7.25
C ARG A 11 9.55 -1.04 7.36
N ALA A 12 8.88 0.05 6.98
CA ALA A 12 7.42 0.12 7.02
C ALA A 12 6.78 -0.92 6.08
N VAL A 13 7.31 -1.07 4.86
CA VAL A 13 6.80 -2.03 3.88
C VAL A 13 7.10 -3.47 4.29
N LEU A 14 8.30 -3.76 4.80
CA LEU A 14 8.64 -5.08 5.34
C LEU A 14 7.75 -5.47 6.50
N GLN A 15 7.50 -4.56 7.44
CA GLN A 15 6.62 -4.81 8.57
C GLN A 15 5.22 -5.16 8.10
N ALA A 16 4.64 -4.42 7.15
CA ALA A 16 3.31 -4.73 6.62
C ALA A 16 3.25 -6.09 5.91
N LEU A 17 4.31 -6.50 5.20
CA LEU A 17 4.41 -7.84 4.61
C LEU A 17 4.48 -8.94 5.66
N GLU A 18 5.25 -8.75 6.73
CA GLU A 18 5.35 -9.71 7.84
C GLU A 18 4.00 -9.86 8.55
N GLU A 19 3.32 -8.76 8.83
CA GLU A 19 1.98 -8.77 9.43
C GLU A 19 0.98 -9.48 8.51
N ARG A 20 0.99 -9.20 7.20
CA ARG A 20 0.12 -9.91 6.25
C ARG A 20 0.39 -11.42 6.22
N ARG A 21 1.65 -11.84 6.21
CA ARG A 21 2.03 -13.26 6.23
C ARG A 21 1.61 -13.94 7.52
N SER A 22 1.66 -13.24 8.66
CA SER A 22 1.22 -13.77 9.94
C SER A 22 -0.29 -14.03 9.94
N LEU A 23 -1.08 -13.17 9.28
CA LEU A 23 -2.53 -13.32 9.16
C LEU A 23 -2.94 -14.51 8.27
N VAL A 24 -2.17 -14.82 7.22
CA VAL A 24 -2.41 -15.99 6.36
C VAL A 24 -2.22 -17.31 7.12
N ALA A 25 -1.44 -17.31 8.21
CA ALA A 25 -1.18 -18.50 9.01
C ALA A 25 -2.35 -18.89 9.95
N PHE A 26 -3.36 -18.04 10.15
CA PHE A 26 -4.52 -18.31 11.02
C PHE A 26 -5.77 -18.71 10.21
N SER A 27 -6.54 -19.67 10.75
CA SER A 27 -7.45 -20.55 9.99
C SER A 27 -8.75 -19.92 9.45
N ARG A 28 -9.38 -20.64 8.49
CA ARG A 28 -10.56 -20.31 7.65
C ARG A 28 -11.82 -19.72 8.31
N ALA A 29 -11.95 -19.66 9.64
CA ALA A 29 -13.15 -19.16 10.31
C ALA A 29 -13.20 -17.62 10.44
N GLU A 30 -12.05 -16.93 10.40
CA GLU A 30 -11.92 -15.46 10.59
C GLU A 30 -11.46 -14.75 9.31
N ALA A 31 -11.58 -15.40 8.15
CA ALA A 31 -10.94 -14.95 6.90
C ALA A 31 -11.28 -13.52 6.48
N LEU A 32 -12.50 -13.04 6.75
CA LEU A 32 -12.92 -11.66 6.42
C LEU A 32 -12.34 -10.61 7.37
N GLU A 33 -12.16 -10.94 8.65
CA GLU A 33 -11.56 -10.01 9.62
C GLU A 33 -10.05 -9.94 9.43
N LEU A 34 -9.43 -11.08 9.16
CA LEU A 34 -8.01 -11.17 8.82
C LEU A 34 -7.69 -10.44 7.51
N ASP A 35 -8.53 -10.56 6.47
CA ASP A 35 -8.34 -9.81 5.23
C ASP A 35 -8.47 -8.29 5.47
N ARG A 36 -9.47 -7.84 6.23
CA ARG A 36 -9.60 -6.42 6.60
C ARG A 36 -8.38 -5.89 7.34
N LEU A 37 -7.84 -6.67 8.28
CA LEU A 37 -6.66 -6.29 9.04
C LEU A 37 -5.42 -6.23 8.15
N ALA A 38 -5.25 -7.17 7.21
CA ALA A 38 -4.20 -7.12 6.20
C ALA A 38 -4.29 -5.84 5.35
N ARG A 39 -5.49 -5.45 4.93
CA ARG A 39 -5.71 -4.19 4.19
C ARG A 39 -5.33 -2.96 5.00
N GLN A 40 -5.58 -2.96 6.30
CA GLN A 40 -5.18 -1.85 7.17
C GLN A 40 -3.65 -1.69 7.20
N TYR A 41 -2.89 -2.78 7.33
CA TYR A 41 -1.43 -2.71 7.31
C TYR A 41 -0.86 -2.18 5.98
N GLU A 42 -1.47 -2.57 4.85
CA GLU A 42 -1.11 -2.07 3.52
C GLU A 42 -1.31 -0.56 3.41
N VAL A 43 -2.49 -0.07 3.81
CA VAL A 43 -2.81 1.36 3.81
C VAL A 43 -1.85 2.13 4.71
N GLU A 44 -1.65 1.69 5.95
CA GLU A 44 -0.75 2.36 6.89
C GLU A 44 0.69 2.42 6.36
N ALA A 45 1.17 1.35 5.72
CA ALA A 45 2.50 1.35 5.12
C ALA A 45 2.61 2.38 3.98
N LEU A 46 1.61 2.46 3.11
CA LEU A 46 1.57 3.45 2.02
C LEU A 46 1.49 4.88 2.55
N GLU A 47 0.77 5.13 3.65
CA GLU A 47 0.74 6.43 4.32
C GLU A 47 2.10 6.80 4.91
N ARG A 48 2.78 5.85 5.58
CA ARG A 48 4.15 6.05 6.08
C ARG A 48 5.13 6.34 4.94
N VAL A 49 5.02 5.62 3.81
CA VAL A 49 5.81 5.89 2.60
C VAL A 49 5.56 7.33 2.14
N ARG A 50 4.30 7.75 2.04
CA ARG A 50 3.93 9.11 1.63
C ARG A 50 4.52 10.16 2.56
N GLY A 51 4.41 9.97 3.87
CA GLY A 51 4.98 10.88 4.88
C GLY A 51 6.50 11.02 4.74
N ALA A 52 7.22 9.90 4.61
CA ALA A 52 8.67 9.93 4.42
C ALA A 52 9.08 10.62 3.11
N LEU A 53 8.32 10.41 2.03
CA LEU A 53 8.60 11.04 0.74
C LEU A 53 8.50 12.56 0.78
N GLN A 54 7.61 13.15 1.60
CA GLN A 54 7.49 14.61 1.74
C GLN A 54 8.80 15.28 2.18
N HIS A 55 9.65 14.56 2.90
CA HIS A 55 10.95 15.04 3.38
C HIS A 55 12.12 14.67 2.46
N LEU A 56 11.86 13.91 1.39
CA LEU A 56 12.86 13.49 0.43
C LEU A 56 12.84 14.39 -0.82
N PRO A 57 14.02 14.79 -1.33
CA PRO A 57 14.11 15.47 -2.62
C PRO A 57 13.53 14.58 -3.75
N PRO A 58 12.88 15.16 -4.76
CA PRO A 58 12.24 14.42 -5.84
C PRO A 58 13.29 13.95 -6.86
N LYS A 59 14.13 13.00 -6.47
CA LYS A 59 15.14 12.38 -7.33
C LYS A 59 15.19 10.86 -7.12
N GLY A 60 15.63 10.13 -8.14
CA GLY A 60 15.86 8.68 -8.07
C GLY A 60 14.64 7.90 -7.58
N LEU A 61 14.86 7.02 -6.60
CA LEU A 61 13.84 6.15 -6.01
C LEU A 61 12.62 6.92 -5.47
N ALA A 62 12.81 8.11 -4.90
CA ALA A 62 11.73 8.92 -4.36
C ALA A 62 10.73 9.36 -5.44
N VAL A 63 11.20 9.60 -6.67
CA VAL A 63 10.31 9.92 -7.82
C VAL A 63 9.48 8.70 -8.20
N GLY A 64 10.11 7.52 -8.29
CA GLY A 64 9.41 6.29 -8.63
C GLY A 64 8.28 5.98 -7.63
N LEU A 65 8.56 6.10 -6.33
CA LEU A 65 7.56 5.89 -5.27
C LEU A 65 6.44 6.93 -5.32
N ARG A 66 6.75 8.22 -5.54
CA ARG A 66 5.73 9.27 -5.71
C ARG A 66 4.82 8.96 -6.91
N ASN A 67 5.40 8.58 -8.05
CA ASN A 67 4.63 8.25 -9.25
C ASN A 67 3.70 7.04 -9.06
N LEU A 68 4.05 6.09 -8.20
CA LEU A 68 3.16 4.97 -7.85
C LEU A 68 1.99 5.44 -6.99
N LEU A 69 2.27 6.25 -5.96
CA LEU A 69 1.23 6.81 -5.08
C LEU A 69 0.28 7.77 -5.82
N GLU A 70 0.80 8.58 -6.74
CA GLU A 70 -0.01 9.48 -7.56
C GLU A 70 -0.94 8.69 -8.50
N ARG A 71 -0.44 7.64 -9.14
CA ARG A 71 -1.26 6.73 -9.96
C ARG A 71 -2.34 6.04 -9.14
N MET A 72 -2.03 5.62 -7.91
CA MET A 72 -3.04 5.09 -6.99
C MET A 72 -4.13 6.14 -6.71
N ASP A 73 -3.74 7.38 -6.36
CA ASP A 73 -4.70 8.45 -6.07
C ASP A 73 -5.59 8.80 -7.28
N GLU A 74 -5.05 8.70 -8.49
CA GLU A 74 -5.83 8.86 -9.73
C GLU A 74 -6.84 7.73 -9.92
N GLN A 75 -6.42 6.48 -9.73
CA GLN A 75 -7.29 5.31 -9.81
C GLN A 75 -8.41 5.35 -8.76
N LEU A 76 -8.09 5.73 -7.53
CA LEU A 76 -9.07 5.88 -6.45
C LEU A 76 -10.06 7.01 -6.75
N ARG A 77 -9.59 8.16 -7.24
CA ARG A 77 -10.48 9.26 -7.66
C ARG A 77 -11.38 8.84 -8.81
N ALA A 78 -10.85 8.10 -9.79
CA ALA A 78 -11.64 7.56 -10.89
C ALA A 78 -12.71 6.58 -10.39
N LEU A 79 -12.38 5.71 -9.42
CA LEU A 79 -13.32 4.79 -8.80
C LEU A 79 -14.44 5.52 -8.03
N GLU A 80 -14.11 6.59 -7.28
CA GLU A 80 -15.13 7.39 -6.58
C GLU A 80 -16.07 8.13 -7.54
N ALA A 81 -15.56 8.56 -8.70
CA ALA A 81 -16.36 9.24 -9.71
C ALA A 81 -17.31 8.29 -10.46
N GLN A 82 -17.16 6.97 -10.35
CA GLN A 82 -18.06 6.01 -10.99
C GLN A 82 -19.43 6.01 -10.31
N ALA A 83 -20.45 6.35 -11.11
CA ALA A 83 -21.85 6.19 -10.73
C ALA A 83 -22.36 4.78 -11.06
N GLY A 84 -23.33 4.29 -10.29
CA GLY A 84 -24.01 3.03 -10.56
C GLY A 84 -23.27 1.77 -10.09
N ILE A 85 -22.15 1.89 -9.38
CA ILE A 85 -21.49 0.76 -8.72
C ILE A 85 -22.02 0.57 -7.30
N ALA A 86 -22.23 -0.69 -6.90
CA ALA A 86 -22.59 -1.01 -5.53
C ALA A 86 -21.41 -0.70 -4.58
N GLU A 87 -21.72 -0.22 -3.38
CA GLU A 87 -20.69 0.17 -2.40
C GLU A 87 -19.77 -1.00 -1.99
N SER A 88 -20.30 -2.22 -1.94
CA SER A 88 -19.48 -3.43 -1.71
C SER A 88 -18.48 -3.68 -2.83
N SER A 89 -18.90 -3.52 -4.09
CA SER A 89 -18.03 -3.64 -5.26
C SER A 89 -16.98 -2.53 -5.30
N ARG A 90 -17.36 -1.30 -4.93
CA ARG A 90 -16.44 -0.17 -4.81
C ARG A 90 -15.35 -0.47 -3.77
N ARG A 91 -15.74 -0.98 -2.61
CA ARG A 91 -14.80 -1.36 -1.55
C ARG A 91 -13.78 -2.39 -2.05
N LEU A 92 -14.25 -3.47 -2.69
CA LEU A 92 -13.36 -4.50 -3.24
C LEU A 92 -12.38 -3.93 -4.27
N GLN A 93 -12.83 -3.04 -5.16
CA GLN A 93 -11.94 -2.40 -6.14
C GLN A 93 -10.92 -1.46 -5.49
N ARG A 94 -11.31 -0.73 -4.45
CA ARG A 94 -10.39 0.11 -3.66
C ARG A 94 -9.31 -0.75 -3.01
N ASP A 95 -9.70 -1.88 -2.42
CA ASP A 95 -8.79 -2.81 -1.78
C ASP A 95 -7.79 -3.39 -2.81
N ASP A 96 -8.26 -3.77 -4.00
CA ASP A 96 -7.42 -4.24 -5.11
C ASP A 96 -6.42 -3.18 -5.60
N ILE A 97 -6.85 -1.92 -5.77
CA ILE A 97 -5.99 -0.80 -6.17
C ILE A 97 -4.88 -0.59 -5.13
N THR A 98 -5.26 -0.63 -3.85
CA THR A 98 -4.36 -0.42 -2.72
C THR A 98 -3.32 -1.54 -2.67
N TRP A 99 -3.77 -2.79 -2.79
CA TRP A 99 -2.91 -3.97 -2.78
C TRP A 99 -1.87 -3.95 -3.89
N ARG A 100 -2.30 -3.73 -5.14
CA ARG A 100 -1.39 -3.68 -6.29
C ARG A 100 -0.35 -2.57 -6.14
N THR A 101 -0.78 -1.41 -5.64
CA THR A 101 0.14 -0.30 -5.39
C THR A 101 1.16 -0.66 -4.31
N PHE A 102 0.72 -1.34 -3.25
CA PHE A 102 1.61 -1.83 -2.21
C PHE A 102 2.63 -2.84 -2.74
N GLU A 103 2.21 -3.80 -3.57
CA GLU A 103 3.12 -4.74 -4.26
C GLU A 103 4.13 -4.02 -5.15
N ASP A 104 3.68 -3.06 -5.95
CA ASP A 104 4.55 -2.27 -6.82
C ASP A 104 5.58 -1.45 -6.01
N VAL A 105 5.19 -0.90 -4.85
CA VAL A 105 6.09 -0.23 -3.93
C VAL A 105 7.11 -1.19 -3.35
N ALA A 106 6.69 -2.38 -2.91
CA ALA A 106 7.60 -3.41 -2.40
C ALA A 106 8.62 -3.82 -3.47
N ALA A 107 8.15 -4.09 -4.69
CA ALA A 107 9.00 -4.44 -5.83
C ALA A 107 10.00 -3.33 -6.18
N LEU A 108 9.56 -2.06 -6.18
CA LEU A 108 10.44 -0.92 -6.45
C LEU A 108 11.50 -0.74 -5.36
N LEU A 109 11.18 -1.10 -4.12
CA LEU A 109 12.13 -1.18 -3.03
C LEU A 109 13.01 -2.45 -3.11
N GLY A 110 12.78 -3.38 -4.04
CA GLY A 110 13.51 -4.64 -4.11
C GLY A 110 13.22 -5.56 -2.93
N ILE A 111 11.97 -5.54 -2.45
CA ILE A 111 11.42 -6.45 -1.44
C ILE A 111 10.54 -7.47 -2.15
N GLU A 112 10.77 -8.76 -1.92
CA GLU A 112 9.90 -9.82 -2.43
C GLU A 112 8.64 -9.92 -1.53
N ALA A 113 7.50 -9.53 -2.11
CA ALA A 113 6.18 -9.60 -1.49
C ALA A 113 5.67 -11.05 -1.40
#